data_AF-A0A8X8AAH7-F1
#
_entry.id   AF-A0A8X8AAH7-F1
#
_cell.length_a   1.000
_cell.length_b   1.000
_cell.length_c   1.000
_cell.angle_alpha   90.00
_cell.angle_beta   90.00
_cell.angle_gamma   90.00
#
_symmetry.space_group_name_H-M   'P 1'
#
loop_
_entity.id
_entity.type
_entity.pdbx_description
1 polymer ?
#
loop_
_entity_poly.entity_id
_entity_poly.type
_entity_poly.pdbx_seq_one_letter_code
_entity_poly.pdbx_strand_id
1 'polypeptide(L)'
;MEKHGGFGRGEVPRNQPRNKESEEELERARVAFNLRRMRTSYTLGDLLEESSRGLSTHLSLYHHYDPFTIKKKMKPSDLGNLCRLLVPSDLVEKHILPFLNTDQIKQVNQETSLGLKVRVWDMNTQSMHQLVFKRWSTSRSYIFNDGWTKDFVRRRNLVEGDEIGLYWDNYHSRFNLNVLSRAAASC
;
A
#
# COMPACT_ATOMS: atom_id res chain seq x y z
N MET A 1 25.64 -46.35 45.19
CA MET A 1 26.80 -45.43 45.07
C MET A 1 27.37 -45.68 43.68
N GLU A 2 27.58 -44.75 42.76
CA GLU A 2 27.50 -43.29 42.69
C GLU A 2 27.36 -42.94 41.20
N LYS A 3 26.82 -41.75 40.93
CA LYS A 3 26.66 -41.17 39.60
C LYS A 3 28.01 -40.62 39.11
N HIS A 4 28.18 -40.46 37.79
CA HIS A 4 28.68 -39.27 37.07
C HIS A 4 28.77 -39.65 35.58
N GLY A 5 28.00 -39.04 34.67
CA GLY A 5 28.28 -37.74 34.04
C GLY A 5 29.20 -37.97 32.83
N GLY A 6 28.92 -37.65 31.57
CA GLY A 6 27.90 -36.86 30.89
C GLY A 6 28.54 -36.46 29.56
N PHE A 7 27.85 -36.59 28.43
CA PHE A 7 28.17 -35.86 27.20
C PHE A 7 26.89 -35.76 26.37
N GLY A 8 26.02 -34.83 26.78
CA GLY A 8 24.90 -34.40 25.96
C GLY A 8 25.46 -33.66 24.75
N ARG A 9 25.26 -34.21 23.55
CA ARG A 9 25.46 -33.46 22.31
C ARG A 9 24.40 -32.37 22.29
N GLY A 10 24.78 -31.15 22.62
CA GLY A 10 23.94 -29.98 22.38
C GLY A 10 23.78 -29.80 20.88
N GLU A 11 22.58 -30.07 20.36
CA GLU A 11 22.16 -29.55 19.06
C GLU A 11 21.98 -28.03 19.21
N VAL A 12 22.79 -27.28 18.46
CA VAL A 12 22.59 -25.83 18.29
C VAL A 12 21.43 -25.64 17.32
N PRO A 13 20.33 -24.96 17.68
CA PRO A 13 19.27 -24.67 16.73
C PRO A 13 19.78 -23.62 15.73
N ARG A 14 20.07 -24.04 14.50
CA ARG A 14 20.43 -23.14 13.41
C ARG A 14 19.16 -22.53 12.81
N ASN A 15 18.53 -21.59 13.54
CA ASN A 15 17.60 -20.65 12.92
C ASN A 15 18.40 -19.46 12.38
N GLN A 16 18.71 -19.48 11.08
CA GLN A 16 19.19 -18.31 10.35
C GLN A 16 18.09 -17.86 9.36
N PRO A 17 17.54 -16.64 9.48
CA PRO A 17 16.68 -16.06 8.46
C PRO A 17 17.47 -15.42 7.30
N ARG A 18 18.78 -15.64 7.23
CA ARG A 18 19.72 -14.93 6.34
C ARG A 18 19.58 -15.28 4.84
N ASN A 19 18.99 -16.43 4.51
CA ASN A 19 18.99 -16.91 3.13
C ASN A 19 17.92 -16.24 2.25
N LYS A 20 16.78 -15.81 2.82
CA LYS A 20 15.69 -15.22 2.04
C LYS A 20 16.03 -13.82 1.50
N GLU A 21 16.62 -12.96 2.33
CA GLU A 21 17.03 -11.62 1.90
C GLU A 21 18.13 -11.69 0.83
N SER A 22 19.10 -12.61 0.95
CA SER A 22 20.14 -12.79 -0.07
C SER A 22 19.63 -13.35 -1.39
N GLU A 23 18.61 -14.21 -1.36
CA GLU A 23 17.97 -14.74 -2.57
C GLU A 23 17.16 -13.65 -3.28
N GLU A 24 16.44 -12.82 -2.54
CA GLU A 24 15.70 -11.68 -3.09
C GLU A 24 16.62 -10.62 -3.70
N GLU A 25 17.75 -10.31 -3.06
CA GLU A 25 18.75 -9.38 -3.60
C GLU A 25 19.41 -9.92 -4.88
N LEU A 26 19.74 -11.21 -4.89
CA LEU A 26 20.31 -11.87 -6.07
C LEU A 26 19.31 -11.87 -7.23
N GLU A 27 18.04 -12.14 -6.96
CA GLU A 27 17.00 -12.12 -7.99
C GLU A 27 16.75 -10.70 -8.50
N ARG A 28 16.75 -9.69 -7.62
CA ARG A 28 16.68 -8.27 -8.03
C ARG A 28 17.86 -7.90 -8.94
N ALA A 29 19.07 -8.33 -8.61
CA ALA A 29 20.25 -8.07 -9.43
C ALA A 29 20.15 -8.74 -10.81
N ARG A 30 19.66 -9.99 -10.86
CA ARG A 30 19.42 -10.72 -12.12
C ARG A 30 18.36 -10.04 -12.99
N VAL A 31 17.24 -9.64 -12.40
CA VAL A 31 16.17 -8.91 -13.09
C VAL A 31 16.68 -7.58 -13.64
N ALA A 32 17.42 -6.81 -12.83
CA ALA A 32 18.00 -5.53 -13.26
C ALA A 32 18.99 -5.69 -14.42
N PHE A 33 19.83 -6.72 -14.38
CA PHE A 33 20.75 -7.05 -15.47
C PHE A 33 20.00 -7.39 -16.76
N ASN A 34 18.97 -8.24 -16.68
CA ASN A 34 18.16 -8.63 -17.83
C ASN A 34 17.42 -7.44 -18.45
N LEU A 35 16.81 -6.58 -17.62
CA LEU A 35 16.15 -5.36 -18.07
C LEU A 35 17.12 -4.40 -18.77
N ARG A 36 18.33 -4.23 -18.21
CA ARG A 36 19.38 -3.41 -18.84
C ARG A 36 19.77 -3.99 -20.20
N ARG A 37 19.95 -5.31 -20.28
CA ARG A 37 20.33 -5.99 -21.53
C ARG A 37 19.26 -5.84 -22.60
N MET A 38 17.99 -6.09 -22.25
CA MET A 38 16.85 -5.87 -23.16
C MET A 38 16.82 -4.43 -23.67
N ARG A 39 16.98 -3.44 -22.78
CA ARG A 39 16.96 -2.02 -23.15
C ARG A 39 18.07 -1.63 -24.12
N THR A 40 19.23 -2.29 -24.05
CA THR A 40 20.37 -2.02 -24.95
C THR A 40 20.31 -2.81 -26.26
N SER A 41 19.64 -3.96 -26.28
CA SER A 41 19.59 -4.83 -27.46
C SER A 41 18.34 -4.64 -28.32
N TYR A 42 17.33 -3.93 -27.82
CA TYR A 42 16.08 -3.69 -28.54
C TYR A 42 16.25 -2.59 -29.57
N THR A 43 16.11 -2.94 -30.84
CA THR A 43 16.34 -2.05 -31.98
C THR A 43 15.02 -1.49 -32.53
N LEU A 44 15.11 -0.47 -33.38
CA LEU A 44 13.95 0.05 -34.09
C LEU A 44 13.33 -1.01 -35.03
N GLY A 45 14.13 -1.94 -35.54
CA GLY A 45 13.66 -3.05 -36.38
C GLY A 45 12.74 -3.99 -35.61
N ASP A 46 13.12 -4.35 -34.39
CA ASP A 46 12.33 -5.21 -33.50
C ASP A 46 10.97 -4.56 -33.19
N LEU A 47 10.94 -3.24 -32.95
CA LEU A 47 9.70 -2.48 -32.69
C LEU A 47 8.71 -2.53 -33.87
N LEU A 48 9.24 -2.40 -35.09
CA LEU A 48 8.44 -2.43 -36.31
C LEU A 48 7.91 -3.85 -36.60
N GLU A 49 8.73 -4.88 -36.35
CA GLU A 49 8.31 -6.27 -36.49
C GLU A 49 7.18 -6.61 -35.50
N GLU A 50 7.32 -6.23 -34.23
CA GLU A 50 6.27 -6.42 -33.22
C GLU A 50 4.97 -5.71 -33.59
N SER A 51 5.07 -4.45 -34.01
CA SER A 51 3.91 -3.66 -34.45
C SER A 51 3.21 -4.28 -35.65
N SER A 52 3.97 -4.83 -36.61
CA SER A 52 3.42 -5.53 -37.78
C SER A 52 2.68 -6.82 -37.42
N ARG A 53 3.04 -7.45 -36.30
CA ARG A 53 2.40 -8.65 -35.75
C ARG A 53 1.30 -8.34 -34.74
N GLY A 54 1.04 -7.07 -34.44
CA GLY A 54 0.08 -6.65 -33.42
C GLY A 54 0.51 -7.00 -31.99
N LEU A 55 1.81 -7.19 -31.76
CA LEU A 55 2.38 -7.49 -30.45
C LEU A 55 3.04 -6.22 -29.90
N SER A 56 3.06 -6.06 -28.57
CA SER A 56 3.87 -5.04 -27.90
C SER A 56 4.56 -5.67 -26.71
N THR A 57 5.89 -5.73 -26.75
CA THR A 57 6.70 -6.15 -25.59
C THR A 57 7.16 -4.96 -24.73
N HIS A 58 6.70 -3.75 -25.07
CA HIS A 58 7.06 -2.52 -24.37
C HIS A 58 6.48 -2.51 -22.95
N LEU A 59 7.29 -2.98 -21.99
CA LEU A 59 7.00 -2.86 -20.57
C LEU A 59 7.31 -1.43 -20.10
N SER A 60 6.29 -0.57 -20.02
CA SER A 60 6.46 0.74 -19.39
C SER A 60 6.62 0.54 -17.88
N LEU A 61 7.80 0.84 -17.33
CA LEU A 61 8.03 0.85 -15.88
C LEU A 61 7.29 2.05 -15.25
N TYR A 62 5.97 1.90 -15.02
CA TYR A 62 5.01 2.58 -14.12
C TYR A 62 5.25 4.02 -13.58
N HIS A 63 6.22 4.79 -14.06
CA HIS A 63 6.51 6.14 -13.58
C HIS A 63 5.58 7.21 -14.20
N HIS A 64 4.76 6.81 -15.19
CA HIS A 64 3.76 7.68 -15.82
C HIS A 64 2.31 7.27 -15.53
N TYR A 65 2.08 6.17 -14.82
CA TYR A 65 0.72 5.78 -14.45
C TYR A 65 0.45 6.27 -13.03
N ASP A 66 -0.60 7.05 -12.88
CA ASP A 66 -1.10 7.48 -11.58
C ASP A 66 -1.73 6.28 -10.85
N PRO A 67 -1.10 5.74 -9.79
CA PRO A 67 -1.61 4.55 -9.12
C PRO A 67 -2.81 4.84 -8.21
N PHE A 68 -3.13 6.11 -7.95
CA PHE A 68 -4.12 6.51 -6.96
C PHE A 68 -5.54 6.36 -7.51
N THR A 69 -6.12 5.18 -7.29
CA THR A 69 -7.52 4.88 -7.65
C THR A 69 -8.54 5.73 -6.88
N ILE A 70 -8.12 6.31 -5.76
CA ILE A 70 -8.89 7.26 -4.98
C ILE A 70 -8.08 8.54 -4.81
N LYS A 71 -8.61 9.65 -5.33
CA LYS A 71 -8.10 10.99 -5.04
C LYS A 71 -9.11 11.78 -4.25
N LYS A 72 -8.64 12.48 -3.24
CA LYS A 72 -9.50 13.18 -2.30
C LYS A 72 -8.86 14.50 -1.90
N LYS A 73 -9.59 15.58 -2.18
CA LYS A 73 -9.30 16.89 -1.62
C LYS A 73 -9.82 16.98 -0.19
N MET A 74 -8.96 17.40 0.72
CA MET A 74 -9.21 17.49 2.15
C MET A 74 -10.28 18.55 2.43
N LYS A 75 -11.35 18.16 3.13
CA LYS A 75 -12.42 19.05 3.60
C LYS A 75 -12.32 19.26 5.12
N PRO A 76 -12.98 20.28 5.69
CA PRO A 76 -13.00 20.49 7.14
C PRO A 76 -13.49 19.26 7.92
N SER A 77 -14.44 18.51 7.36
CA SER A 77 -14.95 17.26 7.95
C SER A 77 -13.89 16.16 8.07
N ASP A 78 -12.85 16.22 7.25
CA ASP A 78 -11.76 15.24 7.20
C ASP A 78 -10.61 15.60 8.16
N LEU A 79 -10.60 16.83 8.67
CA LEU A 79 -9.54 17.42 9.49
C LEU A 79 -10.00 17.74 10.91
N GLY A 80 -11.31 17.93 11.09
CA GLY A 80 -11.92 18.40 12.32
C GLY A 80 -12.08 17.32 13.41
N ASN A 81 -12.87 17.70 14.42
CA ASN A 81 -12.99 17.00 15.70
C ASN A 81 -13.54 15.57 15.63
N LEU A 82 -14.09 15.17 14.48
CA LEU A 82 -14.61 13.82 14.27
C LEU A 82 -13.50 12.81 13.95
N CYS A 83 -12.25 13.28 13.84
CA CYS A 83 -11.02 12.49 13.72
C CYS A 83 -11.09 11.39 12.67
N ARG A 84 -11.62 11.73 11.49
CA ARG A 84 -11.97 10.79 10.44
C ARG A 84 -11.64 11.34 9.06
N LEU A 85 -11.31 10.47 8.12
CA LEU A 85 -11.26 10.77 6.69
C LEU A 85 -12.48 10.15 6.02
N LEU A 86 -13.28 10.93 5.30
CA LEU A 86 -14.34 10.38 4.44
C LEU A 86 -13.79 10.05 3.05
N VAL A 87 -14.09 8.84 2.59
CA VAL A 87 -13.63 8.30 1.31
C VAL A 87 -14.83 8.14 0.36
N PRO A 88 -14.71 8.50 -0.93
CA PRO A 88 -15.79 8.31 -1.90
C PRO A 88 -16.25 6.85 -1.97
N SER A 89 -17.53 6.61 -1.68
CA SER A 89 -18.07 5.25 -1.53
C SER A 89 -18.04 4.45 -2.83
N ASP A 90 -18.33 5.10 -3.95
CA ASP A 90 -18.27 4.51 -5.29
C ASP A 90 -16.88 3.96 -5.61
N LEU A 91 -15.84 4.73 -5.30
CA LEU A 91 -14.47 4.31 -5.53
C LEU A 91 -14.03 3.21 -4.57
N VAL A 92 -14.49 3.24 -3.31
CA VAL A 92 -14.25 2.16 -2.36
C VAL A 92 -14.86 0.84 -2.83
N GLU A 93 -16.14 0.88 -3.22
CA GLU A 93 -16.88 -0.30 -3.68
C GLU A 93 -16.25 -0.89 -4.94
N LYS A 94 -15.73 -0.05 -5.83
CA LYS A 94 -15.09 -0.47 -7.08
C LYS A 94 -13.64 -0.93 -6.92
N HIS A 95 -12.84 -0.23 -6.12
CA HIS A 95 -11.38 -0.37 -6.12
C HIS A 95 -10.79 -0.96 -4.84
N ILE A 96 -11.57 -1.14 -3.78
CA ILE A 96 -11.07 -1.64 -2.49
C ILE A 96 -11.78 -2.92 -2.08
N LEU A 97 -13.12 -2.92 -2.02
CA LEU A 97 -13.89 -4.08 -1.56
C LEU A 97 -13.62 -5.38 -2.33
N PRO A 98 -13.40 -5.38 -3.66
CA PRO A 98 -13.12 -6.63 -4.40
C PRO A 98 -11.86 -7.36 -3.94
N PHE A 99 -10.97 -6.68 -3.21
CA PHE A 99 -9.73 -7.25 -2.70
C PHE A 99 -9.80 -7.69 -1.23
N LEU A 100 -10.95 -7.49 -0.58
CA LEU A 100 -11.18 -7.93 0.79
C LEU A 100 -11.93 -9.27 0.79
N ASN A 101 -11.61 -10.13 1.76
CA ASN A 101 -12.36 -11.38 1.94
C ASN A 101 -13.74 -11.14 2.59
N THR A 102 -14.60 -12.15 2.55
CA THR A 102 -15.98 -12.07 3.07
C THR A 102 -16.06 -11.58 4.51
N ASP A 103 -15.15 -12.01 5.38
CA ASP A 103 -15.17 -11.63 6.80
C ASP A 103 -14.67 -10.19 7.00
N GLN A 104 -13.68 -9.75 6.23
CA GLN A 104 -13.25 -8.36 6.19
C GLN A 104 -14.37 -7.44 5.70
N ILE A 105 -15.07 -7.82 4.63
CA ILE A 105 -16.21 -7.05 4.11
C ILE A 105 -17.32 -6.94 5.16
N LYS A 106 -17.62 -8.02 5.89
CA LYS A 106 -18.56 -7.99 7.03
C LYS A 106 -18.09 -7.02 8.11
N GLN A 107 -16.82 -7.08 8.52
CA GLN A 107 -16.28 -6.16 9.53
C GLN A 107 -16.37 -4.69 9.10
N VAL A 108 -16.17 -4.39 7.81
CA VAL A 108 -16.29 -3.03 7.28
C VAL A 108 -17.74 -2.56 7.28
N ASN A 109 -18.69 -3.41 6.88
CA ASN A 109 -20.08 -3.00 6.60
C ASN A 109 -21.05 -3.16 7.78
N GLN A 110 -20.72 -3.97 8.79
CA GLN A 110 -21.58 -4.17 9.95
C GLN A 110 -21.57 -2.95 10.87
N GLU A 111 -22.76 -2.45 11.21
CA GLU A 111 -22.91 -1.26 12.05
C GLU A 111 -22.34 -1.44 13.47
N THR A 112 -22.54 -2.63 14.05
CA THR A 112 -22.03 -3.00 15.38
C THR A 112 -20.54 -3.30 15.40
N SER A 113 -19.89 -3.35 14.23
CA SER A 113 -18.46 -3.62 14.12
C SER A 113 -17.63 -2.39 14.52
N LEU A 114 -16.53 -2.67 15.22
CA LEU A 114 -15.49 -1.67 15.48
C LEU A 114 -14.80 -1.21 14.18
N GLY A 115 -14.96 -1.95 13.08
CA GLY A 115 -14.31 -1.71 11.79
C GLY A 115 -13.10 -2.62 11.57
N LEU A 116 -12.61 -2.64 10.34
CA LEU A 116 -11.45 -3.43 9.94
C LEU A 116 -10.16 -2.65 10.24
N LYS A 117 -9.27 -3.21 11.06
CA LYS A 117 -7.92 -2.65 11.25
C LYS A 117 -7.10 -2.88 9.98
N VAL A 118 -6.54 -1.82 9.43
CA VAL A 118 -5.79 -1.85 8.17
C VAL A 118 -4.46 -1.13 8.30
N ARG A 119 -3.47 -1.61 7.55
CA ARG A 119 -2.17 -0.96 7.42
C ARG A 119 -2.22 0.09 6.31
N VAL A 120 -1.58 1.21 6.54
CA VAL A 120 -1.45 2.31 5.58
C VAL A 120 0.02 2.70 5.49
N TRP A 121 0.60 2.49 4.30
CA TRP A 121 1.95 2.93 3.97
C TRP A 121 1.92 4.37 3.46
N ASP A 122 2.53 5.27 4.22
CA ASP A 122 2.75 6.64 3.80
C ASP A 122 3.97 6.70 2.88
N MET A 123 3.72 6.86 1.59
CA MET A 123 4.76 6.82 0.56
C MET A 123 5.74 7.99 0.65
N ASN A 124 5.29 9.19 1.05
CA ASN A 124 6.19 10.35 1.10
C ASN A 124 7.22 10.22 2.21
N THR A 125 6.81 9.72 3.39
CA THR A 125 7.68 9.62 4.57
C THR A 125 8.22 8.23 4.80
N GLN A 126 7.84 7.27 3.94
CA GLN A 126 8.24 5.87 4.03
C GLN A 126 7.98 5.29 5.43
N SER A 127 6.76 5.45 5.93
CA SER A 127 6.37 5.01 7.27
C SER A 127 5.05 4.25 7.26
N MET A 128 4.93 3.26 8.15
CA MET A 128 3.75 2.40 8.27
C MET A 128 2.87 2.87 9.43
N HIS A 129 1.57 2.98 9.17
CA HIS A 129 0.57 3.39 10.15
C HIS A 129 -0.59 2.40 10.17
N GLN A 130 -1.40 2.46 11.22
CA GLN A 130 -2.59 1.62 11.35
C GLN A 130 -3.82 2.50 11.51
N LEU A 131 -4.83 2.26 10.68
CA LEU A 131 -6.13 2.92 10.75
C LEU A 131 -7.23 1.89 10.96
N VAL A 132 -8.42 2.37 11.31
CA VAL A 132 -9.64 1.56 11.28
C VAL A 132 -10.47 1.99 10.08
N PHE A 133 -10.84 1.04 9.23
CA PHE A 133 -11.63 1.22 8.02
C PHE A 133 -13.04 0.65 8.23
N LYS A 134 -14.07 1.49 8.05
CA LYS A 134 -15.47 1.06 8.22
C LYS A 134 -16.44 1.86 7.36
N ARG A 135 -17.61 1.31 7.12
CA ARG A 135 -18.77 2.03 6.61
C ARG A 135 -19.57 2.59 7.78
N TRP A 136 -19.99 3.84 7.70
CA TRP A 136 -21.02 4.36 8.58
C TRP A 136 -22.40 4.24 7.96
N SER A 137 -23.28 3.56 8.68
CA SER A 137 -24.67 3.26 8.32
C SER A 137 -25.48 4.51 7.98
N THR A 138 -25.44 5.53 8.83
CA THR A 138 -26.29 6.73 8.72
C THR A 138 -25.97 7.60 7.51
N SER A 139 -24.70 7.72 7.14
CA SER A 139 -24.23 8.52 6.00
C SER A 139 -23.88 7.67 4.77
N ARG A 140 -23.97 6.33 4.88
CA ARG A 140 -23.53 5.33 3.89
C ARG A 140 -22.12 5.58 3.34
N SER A 141 -21.30 6.30 4.09
CA SER A 141 -19.96 6.72 3.71
C SER A 141 -18.92 5.79 4.34
N TYR A 142 -17.84 5.52 3.61
CA TYR A 142 -16.69 4.82 4.17
C TYR A 142 -15.72 5.80 4.79
N ILE A 143 -15.12 5.41 5.90
CA ILE A 143 -14.22 6.24 6.67
C ILE A 143 -12.95 5.51 7.07
N PHE A 144 -11.88 6.28 7.26
CA PHE A 144 -10.76 5.91 8.12
C PHE A 144 -10.79 6.72 9.41
N ASN A 145 -10.59 6.10 10.57
CA ASN A 145 -10.51 6.77 11.86
C ASN A 145 -9.41 6.16 12.75
N ASP A 146 -9.46 6.47 14.06
CA ASP A 146 -8.51 6.07 15.11
C ASP A 146 -7.13 6.74 14.94
N GLY A 147 -6.27 6.22 14.06
CA GLY A 147 -4.95 6.79 13.80
C GLY A 147 -4.95 8.02 12.87
N TRP A 148 -6.05 8.31 12.16
CA TRP A 148 -6.07 9.29 11.06
C TRP A 148 -5.54 10.67 11.48
N THR A 149 -6.07 11.22 12.58
CA THR A 149 -5.70 12.58 13.01
C THR A 149 -4.28 12.65 13.55
N LYS A 150 -3.85 11.66 14.32
CA LYS A 150 -2.50 11.63 14.90
C LYS A 150 -1.45 11.41 13.80
N ASP A 151 -1.64 10.37 13.01
CA ASP A 151 -0.60 9.82 12.15
C ASP A 151 -0.58 10.46 10.76
N PHE A 152 -1.66 11.11 10.34
CA PHE A 152 -1.70 11.82 9.06
C PHE A 152 -1.95 13.30 9.25
N VAL A 153 -3.07 13.72 9.86
CA VAL A 153 -3.41 15.15 9.93
C VAL A 153 -2.35 15.97 10.67
N ARG A 154 -2.06 15.62 11.93
CA ARG A 154 -1.09 16.36 12.76
C ARG A 154 0.35 16.12 12.31
N ARG A 155 0.74 14.85 12.10
CA ARG A 155 2.13 14.52 11.71
C ARG A 155 2.51 15.11 10.35
N ARG A 156 1.58 15.22 9.40
CA ARG A 156 1.85 15.72 8.03
C ARG A 156 1.41 17.17 7.81
N ASN A 157 0.89 17.82 8.86
CA ASN A 157 0.27 19.14 8.81
C ASN A 157 -0.69 19.24 7.61
N LEU A 158 -1.65 18.31 7.52
CA LEU A 158 -2.67 18.36 6.47
C LEU A 158 -3.63 19.51 6.76
N VAL A 159 -3.92 20.30 5.73
CA VAL A 159 -4.85 21.44 5.79
C VAL A 159 -5.97 21.28 4.79
N GLU A 160 -7.01 22.11 4.92
CA GLU A 160 -8.11 22.13 3.94
C GLU A 160 -7.56 22.47 2.56
N GLY A 161 -8.00 21.74 1.55
CA GLY A 161 -7.55 21.94 0.17
C GLY A 161 -6.34 21.13 -0.26
N ASP A 162 -5.58 20.52 0.66
CA ASP A 162 -4.57 19.49 0.31
C ASP A 162 -5.25 18.34 -0.46
N GLU A 163 -4.56 17.72 -1.40
CA GLU A 163 -5.06 16.53 -2.10
C GLU A 163 -4.24 15.31 -1.72
N ILE A 164 -4.93 14.25 -1.31
CA ILE A 164 -4.32 12.94 -1.06
C ILE A 164 -4.73 11.94 -2.14
N GLY A 165 -3.82 11.02 -2.40
CA GLY A 165 -4.02 9.84 -3.23
C GLY A 165 -3.97 8.59 -2.37
N LEU A 166 -4.86 7.65 -2.66
CA LEU A 166 -5.03 6.38 -1.97
C LEU A 166 -5.21 5.27 -3.00
N TYR A 167 -4.58 4.12 -2.77
CA TYR A 167 -4.89 2.88 -3.49
C TYR A 167 -4.63 1.66 -2.61
N TRP A 168 -5.27 0.54 -2.97
CA TRP A 168 -5.03 -0.75 -2.34
C TRP A 168 -3.94 -1.52 -3.06
N ASP A 169 -2.97 -2.01 -2.29
CA ASP A 169 -1.88 -2.86 -2.77
C ASP A 169 -2.16 -4.31 -2.40
N ASN A 170 -2.45 -5.10 -3.42
CA ASN A 170 -2.78 -6.52 -3.31
C ASN A 170 -1.61 -7.34 -2.79
N TYR A 171 -0.39 -7.01 -3.22
CA TYR A 171 0.80 -7.78 -2.87
C TYR A 171 1.12 -7.65 -1.38
N HIS A 172 1.06 -6.42 -0.87
CA HIS A 172 1.33 -6.15 0.55
C HIS A 172 0.08 -6.18 1.44
N SER A 173 -1.12 -6.33 0.85
CA SER A 173 -2.41 -6.27 1.54
C SER A 173 -2.51 -5.06 2.48
N ARG A 174 -2.32 -3.87 1.91
CA ARG A 174 -2.31 -2.59 2.63
C ARG A 174 -2.78 -1.45 1.73
N PHE A 175 -3.16 -0.33 2.34
CA PHE A 175 -3.30 0.92 1.60
C PHE A 175 -1.94 1.58 1.40
N ASN A 176 -1.76 2.25 0.28
CA ASN A 176 -0.69 3.23 0.09
C ASN A 176 -1.32 4.61 0.00
N LEU A 177 -0.76 5.58 0.72
CA LEU A 177 -1.20 6.96 0.77
C LEU A 177 -0.05 7.88 0.33
N ASN A 178 -0.41 8.91 -0.44
CA ASN A 178 0.49 9.98 -0.82
C ASN A 178 -0.23 11.33 -0.73
N VAL A 179 0.46 12.40 -0.32
CA VAL A 179 -0.02 13.78 -0.51
C VAL A 179 0.39 14.22 -1.91
N LEU A 180 -0.59 14.38 -2.81
CA LEU A 180 -0.39 14.66 -4.23
C LEU A 180 -0.13 16.14 -4.49
N SER A 181 -0.86 17.01 -3.79
CA SER A 181 -0.69 18.44 -3.88
C SER A 181 -1.02 19.11 -2.55
N ARG A 182 -0.38 20.25 -2.30
CA ARG A 182 -0.67 21.09 -1.15
C ARG A 182 -1.65 22.19 -1.53
N ALA A 183 -2.50 22.59 -0.58
CA ALA A 183 -3.32 23.78 -0.72
C ALA A 183 -2.43 24.96 -1.09
N ALA A 184 -2.90 25.82 -2.01
CA ALA A 184 -2.23 27.06 -2.30
C ALA A 184 -2.10 27.85 -0.99
N ALA A 185 -0.92 28.39 -0.72
CA ALA A 185 -0.74 29.30 0.40
C ALA A 185 -1.75 30.44 0.22
N SER A 186 -2.61 30.64 1.21
CA SER A 186 -3.48 31.82 1.24
C SER A 186 -2.55 33.01 1.50
N CYS A 187 -2.29 33.81 0.47
CA CYS A 187 -1.58 35.07 0.58
C CYS A 187 -2.39 36.08 1.41
#